data_AF-A0A2N9XUF2-F1
#
_entry.id   AF-A0A2N9XUF2-F1
#
_cell.length_a   1.000
_cell.length_b   1.000
_cell.length_c   1.000
_cell.angle_alpha   90.00
_cell.angle_beta   90.00
_cell.angle_gamma   90.00
#
_symmetry.space_group_name_H-M   'P 1'
#
loop_
_entity.id
_entity.type
_entity.pdbx_description
1 polymer ?
#
loop_
_entity_poly.entity_id
_entity_poly.type
_entity_poly.pdbx_seq_one_letter_code
_entity_poly.pdbx_strand_id
1 'polypeptide(L)' 'MEMSQINFTIDNDNYHFTFSKFLVEPCLRFKHFDKDEEKYYPDLVGYFSADCELYDKWNGCLAIEVVFTNNCYSKK' A
#
# COMPACT_ATOMS: atom_id res chain seq x y z
N MET A 1 16.21 -4.06 9.45
CA MET A 1 14.78 -3.88 9.16
C MET A 1 14.26 -5.25 8.81
N GLU A 2 13.47 -5.83 9.70
CA GLU A 2 12.82 -7.12 9.48
C GLU A 2 11.83 -6.99 8.32
N MET A 3 11.87 -7.93 7.36
CA MET A 3 10.91 -7.96 6.27
C MET A 3 9.54 -8.32 6.83
N SER A 4 8.59 -7.41 6.74
CA SER A 4 7.25 -7.58 7.31
C SER A 4 6.39 -8.40 6.35
N GLN A 5 6.21 -9.66 6.71
CA GLN A 5 5.15 -10.47 6.15
C GLN A 5 3.81 -9.96 6.67
N ILE A 6 2.88 -9.63 5.77
CA ILE A 6 1.57 -9.08 6.13
C ILE A 6 0.48 -9.84 5.38
N ASN A 7 -0.54 -10.26 6.12
CA ASN A 7 -1.74 -10.87 5.55
C ASN A 7 -2.77 -9.79 5.21
N PHE A 8 -3.29 -9.84 4.00
CA PHE A 8 -4.38 -8.98 3.54
C PHE A 8 -5.59 -9.84 3.19
N THR A 9 -6.78 -9.32 3.47
CA THR A 9 -8.03 -9.88 2.96
C THR A 9 -8.60 -8.95 1.90
N ILE A 10 -8.80 -9.45 0.69
CA ILE A 10 -9.31 -8.68 -0.47
C ILE A 10 -10.48 -9.47 -1.06
N ASP A 11 -11.67 -8.85 -1.14
CA ASP A 11 -12.88 -9.45 -1.74
C ASP A 11 -13.25 -10.88 -1.24
N ASN A 12 -12.77 -11.27 -0.04
CA ASN A 12 -12.88 -12.57 0.67
C ASN A 12 -11.69 -13.54 0.52
N ASP A 13 -10.70 -13.23 -0.31
CA ASP A 13 -9.48 -14.03 -0.43
C ASP A 13 -8.39 -13.50 0.50
N ASN A 14 -7.57 -14.42 1.03
CA ASN A 14 -6.44 -14.08 1.89
C ASN A 14 -5.14 -14.15 1.10
N TYR A 15 -4.41 -13.05 1.10
CA TYR A 15 -3.13 -12.91 0.41
C TYR A 15 -2.02 -12.66 1.40
N HIS A 16 -0.94 -13.41 1.26
CA HIS A 16 0.25 -13.26 2.07
C HIS A 16 1.29 -12.46 1.28
N PHE A 17 1.58 -11.25 1.73
CA PHE A 17 2.55 -10.38 1.09
C PHE A 17 3.88 -10.40 1.86
N THR A 18 4.97 -10.65 1.15
CA THR A 18 6.32 -10.43 1.66
C THR A 18 6.86 -9.13 1.08
N PHE A 19 6.92 -8.09 1.90
CA PHE A 19 7.41 -6.78 1.47
C PHE A 19 8.92 -6.66 1.60
N SER A 20 9.54 -6.14 0.55
CA SER A 20 10.98 -5.84 0.50
C SER A 20 11.28 -4.39 0.88
N LYS A 21 10.31 -3.49 0.67
CA LYS A 21 10.48 -2.05 0.88
C LYS A 21 9.14 -1.37 1.08
N PHE A 22 9.13 -0.34 1.94
CA PHE A 22 8.06 0.65 2.01
C PHE A 22 8.59 2.05 1.69
N LEU A 23 7.74 2.86 1.07
CA LEU A 23 7.85 4.31 1.01
C LEU A 23 6.76 4.88 1.92
N VAL A 24 7.14 5.80 2.81
CA VAL A 24 6.21 6.49 3.72
C VAL A 24 5.81 7.82 3.12
N GLU A 25 4.51 8.09 3.07
CA GLU A 25 3.88 9.30 2.53
C GLU A 25 4.41 9.71 1.13
N PRO A 26 4.54 8.80 0.15
CA PRO A 26 5.08 9.15 -1.16
C PRO A 26 4.09 10.01 -1.96
N CYS A 27 4.61 10.86 -2.84
CA CYS A 27 3.83 11.55 -3.86
C CYS A 27 3.84 10.73 -5.15
N LEU A 28 2.72 10.08 -5.49
CA LEU A 28 2.54 9.39 -6.76
C LEU A 28 2.00 10.35 -7.82
N ARG A 29 2.57 10.31 -9.03
CA ARG A 29 2.13 11.09 -10.20
C ARG A 29 1.72 10.15 -11.32
N PHE A 30 0.48 10.26 -11.77
CA PHE A 30 -0.03 9.43 -12.87
C PHE A 30 0.10 10.17 -14.20
N LYS A 31 0.79 9.56 -15.17
CA LYS A 31 1.01 10.17 -16.50
C LYS A 31 -0.22 10.15 -17.43
N HIS A 32 -1.35 9.58 -17.01
CA HIS A 32 -2.48 9.26 -17.89
C HIS A 32 -3.75 10.10 -17.66
N PHE A 33 -3.75 11.03 -16.70
CA PHE A 33 -4.85 11.97 -16.53
C PHE A 33 -4.46 13.30 -17.17
N ASP A 34 -5.14 13.63 -18.27
CA ASP A 34 -4.92 14.82 -19.08
C ASP A 34 -5.15 16.11 -18.26
N LYS A 35 -4.17 17.02 -18.37
CA LYS A 35 -4.20 18.47 -18.10
C LYS A 35 -4.09 18.99 -16.67
N ASP A 36 -4.35 18.19 -15.65
CA ASP A 36 -3.98 18.54 -14.27
C ASP A 36 -3.22 17.35 -13.68
N GLU A 37 -1.95 17.52 -13.30
CA GLU A 37 -1.14 16.46 -12.71
C GLU A 37 -1.80 15.97 -11.41
N GLU A 38 -2.73 15.02 -11.49
CA GLU A 38 -3.38 14.45 -10.32
C GLU A 38 -2.32 13.73 -9.49
N LYS A 39 -2.04 14.31 -8.32
CA LYS A 39 -1.13 13.77 -7.33
C LYS A 39 -1.95 12.95 -6.35
N TYR A 40 -1.46 11.75 -6.07
CA TYR A 40 -2.00 10.90 -5.03
C TYR A 40 -0.94 10.71 -3.94
N TYR A 41 -1.38 10.82 -2.69
CA TYR A 41 -0.52 10.78 -1.50
C TYR A 41 -1.03 9.67 -0.58
N PRO A 42 -0.71 8.40 -0.85
CA PRO A 42 -1.02 7.33 0.10
C PRO A 42 -0.17 7.45 1.36
N ASP A 43 -0.65 6.91 2.47
CA ASP A 43 0.14 6.79 3.70
C ASP A 43 1.42 5.97 3.45
N LEU A 44 1.30 4.88 2.68
CA LEU A 44 2.42 3.97 2.38
C LEU A 44 2.35 3.45 0.94
N VAL A 45 3.52 3.16 0.36
CA VAL A 45 3.65 2.28 -0.81
C VAL A 45 4.57 1.12 -0.49
N GLY A 46 4.05 -0.10 -0.56
CA GLY A 46 4.79 -1.34 -0.35
C GLY A 46 5.18 -2.01 -1.65
N TYR A 47 6.44 -2.45 -1.75
CA TYR A 47 6.95 -3.30 -2.83
C TYR A 47 7.08 -4.74 -2.34
N PHE A 48 6.42 -5.67 -3.02
CA PHE A 48 6.32 -7.07 -2.59
C PHE A 48 6.87 -8.05 -3.63
N SER A 49 7.22 -9.25 -3.19
CA SER A 49 7.87 -10.27 -4.04
C SER A 49 6.90 -10.95 -5.01
N ALA A 50 7.47 -11.59 -6.04
CA ALA A 50 6.75 -12.35 -7.06
C ALA A 50 6.07 -13.63 -6.53
N ASP A 51 6.26 -13.98 -5.26
CA ASP A 51 5.61 -15.13 -4.62
C ASP A 51 4.12 -14.88 -4.36
N CYS A 52 3.67 -13.63 -4.45
CA CYS A 52 2.26 -13.26 -4.34
C CYS A 52 1.56 -13.37 -5.71
N GLU A 53 0.41 -14.04 -5.75
CA GLU A 53 -0.39 -14.23 -6.97
C GLU A 53 -0.82 -12.91 -7.65
N LEU A 54 -0.85 -11.81 -6.89
CA LEU A 54 -1.20 -10.48 -7.39
C LEU A 54 0.00 -9.72 -7.99
N TYR A 55 1.20 -10.29 -7.93
CA TYR A 55 2.43 -9.60 -8.35
C TYR A 55 2.36 -9.13 -9.80
N ASP A 56 2.00 -10.01 -10.75
CA ASP A 56 1.94 -9.64 -12.17
C ASP A 56 0.84 -8.61 -12.44
N LYS A 57 -0.30 -8.74 -11.76
CA LYS A 57 -1.45 -7.84 -11.90
C LYS A 57 -1.12 -6.43 -11.41
N TRP A 58 -0.38 -6.32 -10.31
CA TRP A 58 -0.09 -5.05 -9.63
C TRP A 58 1.36 -4.60 -9.78
N ASN A 59 2.12 -5.31 -10.62
CA ASN A 59 3.54 -5.07 -10.86
C ASN A 59 4.37 -4.96 -9.57
N GLY A 60 4.07 -5.84 -8.60
CA GLY A 60 4.78 -5.91 -7.31
C GLY A 60 4.65 -4.67 -6.43
N CYS A 61 3.66 -3.80 -6.64
CA CYS A 61 3.51 -2.54 -5.94
C CYS A 61 2.08 -2.36 -5.41
N LEU A 62 1.95 -1.91 -4.16
CA LEU A 62 0.66 -1.65 -3.52
C LEU A 62 0.70 -0.31 -2.78
N ALA A 63 -0.24 0.59 -3.09
CA ALA A 63 -0.51 1.78 -2.28
C ALA A 63 -1.44 1.40 -1.12
N ILE A 64 -1.16 1.88 0.09
CA ILE A 64 -1.81 1.48 1.34
C ILE A 64 -2.23 2.75 2.09
N GLU A 65 -3.50 2.78 2.50
CA GLU A 65 -4.08 3.79 3.40
C GLU A 65 -4.33 3.14 4.78
N VAL A 66 -3.90 3.78 5.86
CA VAL A 66 -4.02 3.28 7.22
C VAL A 66 -5.12 4.03 7.94
N VAL A 67 -6.26 3.35 8.12
CA VAL A 67 -7.40 3.92 8.84
C VAL A 67 -7.46 3.38 10.26
N PHE A 68 -7.45 4.27 11.25
CA PHE A 68 -7.67 3.91 12.65
C PHE A 68 -9.17 3.97 12.97
N THR A 69 -9.73 2.86 13.46
CA THR A 69 -11.15 2.78 13.85
C THR A 69 -11.42 3.21 15.29
N ASN A 70 -10.36 3.32 16.11
CA ASN A 70 -10.47 3.77 17.48
C ASN A 70 -10.26 5.28 17.55
N ASN A 71 -11.12 5.98 18.29
CA ASN A 71 -10.88 7.38 18.63
C ASN A 71 -9.53 7.48 19.37
N CYS A 72 -8.65 8.37 18.91
CA CYS A 72 -7.45 8.74 19.66
C CYS A 72 -7.89 9.10 21.09
N TYR A 73 -7.29 8.46 22.10
CA TYR A 73 -7.56 8.81 23.49
C TYR A 73 -7.44 10.33 23.63
N SER A 74 -8.55 10.99 23.97
CA SER A 74 -8.51 12.39 24.36
C SER A 74 -7.54 12.49 25.53
N LYS A 75 -6.40 13.13 25.30
CA LYS A 75 -5.39 13.38 26.32
C LYS A 75 -6.10 14.18 27.43
N LYS A 76 -6.26 13.57 28.61
CA LYS A 76 -6.71 14.30 29.81
C LYS A 76 -5.67 15.34 30.21
#